data_AF-A0A7J4U0E3-F1
#
_entry.id   AF-A0A7J4U0E3-F1
#
_cell.length_a   1.000
_cell.length_b   1.000
_cell.length_c   1.000
_cell.angle_alpha   90.00
_cell.angle_beta   90.00
_cell.angle_gamma   90.00
#
_symmetry.space_group_name_H-M   'P 1'
#
loop_
_entity.id
_entity.type
_entity.pdbx_description
1 polymer ?
#
loop_
_entity_poly.entity_id
_entity_poly.type
_entity_poly.pdbx_seq_one_letter_code
_entity_poly.pdbx_strand_id
1 'polypeptide(L)' 'WGVVVLPAMPGFYTHPTSIEDMVDFIVARILDQLKIEHRLGQRWTGEEI' A
#
# COMPACT_ATOMS: atom_id res chain seq x y z
N TRP A 1 11.66 -17.35 -12.51
CA TRP A 1 12.38 -16.63 -11.43
C TRP A 1 11.48 -16.06 -10.34
N GLY A 2 10.17 -15.80 -10.55
CA GLY A 2 9.22 -15.59 -9.44
C GLY A 2 9.48 -14.36 -8.54
N VAL A 3 10.39 -13.47 -8.94
CA VAL A 3 10.76 -12.27 -8.20
C VAL A 3 9.76 -11.16 -8.50
N VAL A 4 9.39 -10.41 -7.47
CA VAL A 4 8.58 -9.19 -7.58
C VAL A 4 9.48 -8.00 -7.26
N VAL A 5 9.54 -7.04 -8.18
CA VAL A 5 10.22 -5.76 -7.96
C VAL A 5 9.16 -4.75 -7.54
N LEU A 6 9.16 -4.38 -6.26
CA LEU A 6 8.24 -3.42 -5.67
C LEU A 6 9.01 -2.14 -5.32
N PRO A 7 8.97 -1.10 -6.15
CA PRO A 7 9.61 0.18 -5.85
C PRO A 7 8.90 0.91 -4.71
N ALA A 8 9.67 1.61 -3.87
CA ALA A 8 9.15 2.44 -2.77
C ALA A 8 8.53 3.76 -3.28
N MET A 9 7.51 3.66 -4.13
CA MET A 9 6.76 4.77 -4.70
C MET A 9 5.31 4.75 -4.18
N PRO A 10 5.01 5.46 -3.08
CA PRO A 10 3.69 5.46 -2.48
C PRO A 10 2.67 6.13 -3.40
N GLY A 11 1.45 5.60 -3.45
CA GLY A 11 0.33 6.20 -4.17
C GLY A 11 -0.30 7.33 -3.36
N PHE A 12 -0.77 8.39 -4.04
CA PHE A 12 -1.35 9.57 -3.41
C PHE A 12 -2.89 9.62 -3.48
N TYR A 13 -3.52 8.60 -4.05
CA TYR A 13 -4.98 8.51 -4.19
C TYR A 13 -5.71 8.31 -2.86
N THR A 14 -4.99 8.00 -1.78
CA THR A 14 -5.53 7.95 -0.41
C THR A 14 -5.33 9.26 0.34
N HIS A 15 -4.86 10.32 -0.33
CA HIS A 15 -4.56 11.64 0.26
C HIS A 15 -3.76 11.55 1.58
N PRO A 16 -2.54 10.98 1.56
CA PRO A 16 -1.71 10.84 2.77
C PRO A 16 -1.43 12.21 3.40
N THR A 17 -1.55 12.29 4.73
CA THR A 17 -1.36 13.53 5.51
C THR A 17 -0.05 13.53 6.31
N SER A 18 0.61 12.37 6.37
CA SER A 18 1.85 12.14 7.11
C SER A 18 2.82 11.29 6.32
N ILE A 19 4.08 11.23 6.78
CA ILE A 19 5.10 10.32 6.20
C ILE A 19 4.74 8.88 6.57
N GLU A 20 4.20 8.67 7.76
CA GLU A 20 3.72 7.39 8.25
C GLU A 20 2.67 6.78 7.31
N ASP A 21 1.74 7.58 6.78
CA ASP A 21 0.74 7.12 5.79
C ASP A 21 1.40 6.57 4.51
N MET A 22 2.51 7.19 4.08
CA MET A 22 3.27 6.75 2.91
C MET A 22 4.06 5.47 3.18
N VAL A 23 4.60 5.33 4.39
CA VAL A 23 5.28 4.10 4.83
C VAL A 23 4.28 2.95 4.90
N ASP A 24 3.12 3.18 5.52
CA ASP A 24 2.03 2.21 5.64
C ASP A 24 1.54 1.74 4.27
N PHE A 25 1.48 2.64 3.28
CA PHE A 25 1.16 2.27 1.91
C PHE A 25 2.13 1.23 1.34
N ILE A 26 3.44 1.45 1.45
CA ILE A 26 4.45 0.52 0.92
C ILE A 26 4.45 -0.80 1.69
N VAL A 27 4.32 -0.74 3.02
CA VAL A 27 4.25 -1.93 3.88
C VAL A 27 3.02 -2.77 3.54
N ALA A 28 1.85 -2.15 3.36
CA ALA A 28 0.63 -2.83 2.93
C ALA A 28 0.86 -3.63 1.63
N ARG A 29 1.50 -3.02 0.62
CA ARG A 29 1.79 -3.69 -0.66
C ARG A 29 2.79 -4.84 -0.53
N ILE A 30 3.74 -4.77 0.41
CA ILE A 30 4.66 -5.88 0.71
C ILE A 30 3.89 -7.04 1.37
N LEU A 31 3.04 -6.74 2.35
CA LEU A 31 2.23 -7.76 3.04
C LEU A 31 1.26 -8.45 2.08
N ASP A 32 0.68 -7.71 1.14
CA ASP A 32 -0.13 -8.26 0.03
C ASP A 32 0.64 -9.30 -0.80
N GLN A 33 1.89 -9.00 -1.17
CA GLN A 33 2.74 -9.95 -1.93
C GLN A 33 3.04 -11.22 -1.12
N LEU A 34 3.18 -11.07 0.20
CA LEU A 34 3.40 -12.19 1.12
C LEU A 34 2.11 -12.93 1.50
N LYS A 35 0.94 -12.45 1.06
CA LYS A 35 -0.39 -12.98 1.42
C LYS A 35 -0.65 -12.98 2.93
N ILE A 36 -0.15 -11.96 3.62
CA ILE A 36 -0.38 -11.74 5.05
C ILE A 36 -1.54 -10.78 5.20
N GLU A 37 -2.57 -11.16 5.97
CA GLU A 37 -3.67 -10.25 6.27
C GLU A 37 -3.22 -9.08 7.15
N HIS A 38 -3.66 -7.87 6.80
CA HIS A 38 -3.35 -6.65 7.53
C HIS A 38 -4.47 -5.62 7.41
N ARG A 39 -4.42 -4.60 8.25
CA ARG A 39 -5.34 -3.45 8.25
C ARG A 39 -4.66 -2.12 7.92
N LEU A 40 -3.41 -2.17 7.45
CA LEU A 40 -2.64 -1.00 7.01
C LEU A 40 -3.14 -0.47 5.65
N GLY A 41 -3.25 0.85 5.56
CA GLY A 41 -3.66 1.56 4.35
C GLY A 41 -5.16 1.46 4.03
N GLN A 42 -5.64 2.35 3.16
CA GLN A 42 -6.98 2.23 2.58
C GLN A 42 -6.92 1.45 1.27
N ARG A 43 -7.71 0.36 1.20
CA ARG A 43 -7.91 -0.35 -0.05
C ARG A 43 -8.89 0.41 -0.93
N TRP A 44 -8.58 0.51 -2.21
CA TRP A 44 -9.49 1.06 -3.19
C TRP A 44 -10.76 0.20 -3.27
N THR A 45 -11.93 0.79 -2.99
CA THR A 45 -13.25 0.12 -3.03
C THR A 45 -14.02 0.39 -4.32
N GLY A 46 -13.54 1.28 -5.19
CA GLY A 46 -14.20 1.63 -6.45
C GLY A 46 -15.31 2.67 -6.33
N GLU A 47 -15.65 3.09 -5.10
CA GLU A 47 -16.43 4.29 -4.86
C GLU A 47 -15.47 5.49 -4.88
N GLU A 48 -15.86 6.54 -5.59
CA GLU A 48 -15.12 7.81 -5.60
C GLU A 48 -15.15 8.37 -4.18
N ILE A 49 -13.97 8.64 -3.60
CA ILE A 49 -13.80 9.14 -2.22
C ILE A 49 -14.11 10.64 -2.18
#